data_AF-A0A7V5RYR1-F1
#
_entry.id   AF-A0A7V5RYR1-F1
#
_cell.length_a   1.000
_cell.length_b   1.000
_cell.length_c   1.000
_cell.angle_alpha   90.00
_cell.angle_beta   90.00
_cell.angle_gamma   90.00
#
_symmetry.space_group_name_H-M   'P 1'
#
loop_
_entity.id
_entity.type
_entity.pdbx_description
1 polymer ?
#
loop_
_entity_poly.entity_id
_entity_poly.type
_entity_poly.pdbx_seq_one_letter_code
_entity_poly.pdbx_strand_id
1 'polypeptide(L)'
;MRLRCRRCNTPITLDDFIYIAYHTHTMGANRVEVHFQCGQCGHRAERMLSQAAWDELILSYLENDERSVEEWIATEQLGPITADEIRAMRRALRYENVLESLRAWERARDEGQVE
;
A
#
# COMPACT_ATOMS: atom_id res chain seq x y z
N MET A 1 -8.63 15.28 -8.10
CA MET A 1 -9.47 15.19 -6.88
C MET A 1 -8.69 14.43 -5.80
N ARG A 2 -8.64 14.87 -4.52
CA ARG A 2 -7.89 14.16 -3.45
C ARG A 2 -8.83 13.48 -2.46
N LEU A 3 -8.66 12.16 -2.25
CA LEU A 3 -9.40 11.42 -1.24
C LEU A 3 -8.87 11.80 0.15
N ARG A 4 -9.77 12.13 1.07
CA ARG A 4 -9.41 12.58 2.43
C ARG A 4 -10.17 11.79 3.47
N CYS A 5 -9.52 11.55 4.60
CA CYS A 5 -10.15 10.97 5.76
C CYS A 5 -11.24 11.91 6.30
N ARG A 6 -12.45 11.39 6.53
CA ARG A 6 -13.55 12.19 7.09
C ARG A 6 -13.32 12.64 8.53
N ARG A 7 -12.46 11.93 9.29
CA ARG A 7 -12.19 12.22 10.71
C ARG A 7 -11.08 13.23 10.91
N CYS A 8 -9.92 13.03 10.28
CA CYS A 8 -8.73 13.86 10.51
C CYS A 8 -8.33 14.72 9.30
N ASN A 9 -9.09 14.65 8.19
CA ASN A 9 -8.86 15.41 6.95
C ASN A 9 -7.51 15.14 6.25
N THR A 10 -6.74 14.17 6.74
CA THR A 10 -5.50 13.67 6.16
C THR A 10 -5.76 13.11 4.76
N PRO A 11 -4.90 13.41 3.76
CA PRO A 11 -4.99 12.76 2.45
C PRO A 11 -4.78 11.25 2.59
N ILE A 12 -5.53 10.47 1.83
CA ILE A 12 -5.43 9.01 1.80
C ILE A 12 -4.55 8.62 0.63
N THR A 13 -3.34 8.12 0.91
CA THR A 13 -2.35 7.73 -0.11
C THR A 13 -2.63 6.35 -0.70
N LEU A 14 -1.83 5.94 -1.70
CA LEU A 14 -1.95 4.60 -2.28
C LEU A 14 -1.71 3.48 -1.25
N ASP A 15 -0.82 3.69 -0.30
CA ASP A 15 -0.49 2.72 0.75
C ASP A 15 -1.60 2.53 1.78
N ASP A 16 -2.53 3.50 1.89
CA ASP A 16 -3.66 3.45 2.82
C ASP A 16 -4.81 2.55 2.30
N PHE A 17 -4.78 2.12 1.02
CA PHE A 17 -5.81 1.26 0.46
C PHE A 17 -5.64 -0.19 0.92
N ILE A 18 -6.75 -0.78 1.38
CA ILE A 18 -6.82 -2.18 1.83
C ILE A 18 -7.40 -3.06 0.73
N TYR A 19 -8.40 -2.55 0.02
CA TYR A 19 -9.11 -3.30 -1.01
C TYR A 19 -9.56 -2.38 -2.13
N ILE A 20 -9.44 -2.86 -3.36
CA ILE A 20 -9.84 -2.16 -4.58
C ILE A 20 -10.56 -3.17 -5.47
N ALA A 21 -11.78 -2.86 -5.89
CA ALA A 21 -12.55 -3.66 -6.85
C ALA A 21 -13.02 -2.81 -8.03
N TYR A 22 -12.87 -3.38 -9.22
CA TYR A 22 -13.29 -2.76 -10.47
C TYR A 22 -14.61 -3.37 -10.94
N HIS A 23 -15.65 -2.56 -10.93
CA HIS A 23 -16.97 -2.93 -11.41
C HIS A 23 -17.14 -2.41 -12.84
N THR A 24 -16.75 -3.24 -13.80
CA THR A 24 -16.86 -2.92 -15.23
C THR A 24 -18.22 -3.35 -15.76
N HIS A 25 -18.88 -2.44 -16.47
CA HIS A 25 -20.17 -2.70 -17.11
C HIS A 25 -20.02 -2.66 -18.63
N THR A 26 -20.59 -3.66 -19.32
CA THR A 26 -20.68 -3.67 -20.79
C THR A 26 -21.59 -2.56 -21.33
N MET A 27 -22.58 -2.13 -20.53
CA MET A 27 -23.35 -0.91 -20.73
C MET A 27 -23.60 -0.23 -19.37
N GLY A 28 -23.21 1.04 -19.23
CA GLY A 28 -23.31 1.80 -17.99
C GLY A 28 -21.99 2.46 -17.59
N ALA A 29 -21.99 3.22 -16.49
CA ALA A 29 -20.81 3.91 -16.02
C ALA A 29 -19.99 3.01 -15.09
N ASN A 30 -18.74 2.74 -15.45
CA ASN A 30 -17.80 1.97 -14.62
C ASN A 30 -17.63 2.61 -13.23
N ARG A 31 -17.46 1.75 -12.24
CA ARG A 31 -17.28 2.12 -10.84
C ARG A 31 -16.08 1.41 -10.26
N VAL A 32 -15.41 2.09 -9.34
CA VAL A 32 -14.32 1.53 -8.56
C VAL A 32 -14.70 1.61 -7.10
N GLU A 33 -14.74 0.47 -6.44
CA GLU A 33 -14.95 0.36 -5.00
C GLU A 33 -13.59 0.37 -4.32
N VAL A 34 -13.42 1.26 -3.35
CA VAL A 34 -12.17 1.39 -2.61
C VAL A 34 -12.42 1.38 -1.12
N HIS A 35 -11.70 0.51 -0.42
CA HIS A 35 -11.66 0.45 1.02
C HIS A 35 -10.29 0.91 1.46
N PHE A 36 -10.24 1.81 2.43
CA PHE A 36 -8.99 2.37 2.92
C PHE A 36 -9.02 2.55 4.43
N GLN A 37 -7.85 2.51 5.03
CA GLN A 37 -7.63 2.84 6.43
C GLN A 37 -6.67 4.01 6.50
N CYS A 38 -7.11 5.12 7.09
CA CYS A 38 -6.26 6.28 7.25
C CYS A 38 -5.04 5.95 8.12
N GLY A 39 -3.82 6.11 7.58
CA GLY A 39 -2.57 5.88 8.32
C GLY A 39 -2.39 6.74 9.58
N GLN A 40 -3.04 7.91 9.66
CA GLN A 40 -2.91 8.79 10.83
C GLN A 40 -3.87 8.46 11.98
N CYS A 41 -5.15 8.17 11.70
CA CYS A 41 -6.17 7.98 12.75
C CYS A 41 -6.78 6.56 12.78
N GLY A 42 -6.34 5.66 11.89
CA GLY A 42 -6.85 4.30 11.79
C GLY A 42 -8.29 4.19 11.31
N HIS A 43 -8.93 5.29 10.89
CA HIS A 43 -10.32 5.27 10.45
C HIS A 43 -10.45 4.51 9.13
N ARG A 44 -11.31 3.48 9.13
CA ARG A 44 -11.67 2.69 7.96
C ARG A 44 -12.89 3.26 7.28
N ALA A 45 -12.85 3.34 5.96
CA ALA A 45 -13.99 3.79 5.17
C ALA A 45 -14.01 3.09 3.81
N GLU A 46 -15.22 3.03 3.26
CA GLU A 46 -15.52 2.54 1.93
C GLU A 46 -16.03 3.69 1.06
N ARG A 47 -15.61 3.73 -0.19
CA ARG A 47 -16.07 4.70 -1.19
C ARG A 47 -16.27 4.01 -2.53
N MET A 48 -17.40 4.32 -3.17
CA MET A 48 -17.61 4.07 -4.59
C MET A 48 -17.26 5.30 -5.39
N LEU A 49 -16.32 5.15 -6.33
CA LEU A 49 -15.84 6.19 -7.23
C LEU A 49 -16.29 5.89 -8.65
N SER A 50 -16.48 6.93 -9.47
CA SER A 50 -16.53 6.74 -10.92
C SER A 50 -15.13 6.41 -11.45
N GLN A 51 -15.06 5.71 -12.58
CA GLN A 51 -13.77 5.42 -13.23
C GLN A 51 -12.96 6.70 -13.47
N ALA A 52 -13.58 7.76 -14.00
CA ALA A 52 -12.88 9.03 -14.25
C ALA A 52 -12.28 9.66 -12.96
N ALA A 53 -13.01 9.58 -11.85
CA ALA A 53 -12.54 10.12 -10.57
C ALA A 53 -11.42 9.26 -9.96
N TRP A 54 -11.44 7.95 -10.23
CA TRP A 54 -10.35 7.03 -9.86
C TRP A 54 -9.11 7.29 -10.70
N ASP A 55 -9.25 7.40 -12.02
CA ASP A 55 -8.14 7.65 -12.94
C ASP A 55 -7.45 8.98 -12.62
N GLU A 56 -8.22 10.05 -12.38
CA GLU A 56 -7.67 11.36 -11.97
C GLU A 56 -6.93 11.27 -10.63
N LEU A 57 -7.42 10.45 -9.70
CA LEU A 57 -6.76 10.23 -8.41
C LEU A 57 -5.42 9.50 -8.59
N ILE A 58 -5.39 8.41 -9.36
CA ILE A 58 -4.17 7.67 -9.65
C ILE A 58 -3.15 8.52 -10.40
N LEU A 59 -3.58 9.24 -11.43
CA LEU A 59 -2.71 10.15 -12.18
C LEU A 59 -2.12 11.23 -11.26
N SER A 60 -2.92 11.80 -10.36
CA SER A 60 -2.42 12.77 -9.39
C SER A 60 -1.41 12.16 -8.41
N TYR A 61 -1.50 10.86 -8.09
CA TYR A 61 -0.48 10.20 -7.29
C TYR A 61 0.80 10.00 -8.08
N LEU A 62 0.70 9.49 -9.31
CA LEU A 62 1.85 9.25 -10.18
C LEU A 62 2.60 10.54 -10.54
N GLU A 63 1.89 11.65 -10.76
CA GLU A 63 2.50 12.97 -11.00
C GLU A 63 3.30 13.48 -9.78
N ASN A 64 2.92 13.07 -8.57
CA ASN A 64 3.64 13.43 -7.34
C ASN A 64 4.61 12.33 -6.87
N ASP A 65 4.61 11.17 -7.54
CA ASP A 65 5.50 10.03 -7.35
C ASP A 65 6.52 9.94 -8.51
N GLU A 66 6.79 11.07 -9.17
CA GLU A 66 7.98 11.24 -9.99
C GLU A 66 9.19 11.09 -9.05
N ARG A 67 9.64 9.83 -8.91
CA ARG A 67 10.99 9.48 -8.47
C ARG A 67 11.94 10.49 -9.10
N SER A 68 12.80 11.09 -8.28
CA SER A 68 13.81 11.99 -8.83
C SER A 68 14.61 11.21 -9.90
N VAL A 69 15.12 11.91 -10.91
CA VAL A 69 15.96 11.28 -11.96
C VAL A 69 17.08 10.44 -11.33
N GLU A 70 17.58 10.83 -10.16
CA GLU A 70 18.59 10.12 -9.39
C GLU A 70 18.08 8.79 -8.80
N GLU A 71 16.85 8.74 -8.28
CA GLU A 71 16.22 7.51 -7.78
C GLU A 71 15.86 6.53 -8.91
N TRP A 72 15.44 7.06 -10.05
CA TRP A 72 15.18 6.25 -11.24
C TRP A 72 16.47 5.64 -11.79
N ILE A 73 17.54 6.45 -11.94
CA ILE A 73 18.87 5.97 -12.34
C ILE A 73 19.42 4.94 -11.36
N ALA A 74 19.28 5.17 -10.05
CA ALA A 74 19.71 4.20 -9.04
C ALA A 74 18.96 2.87 -9.15
N THR A 75 17.66 2.90 -9.47
CA THR A 75 16.85 1.69 -9.64
C THR A 75 17.17 0.96 -10.94
N GLU A 76 17.38 1.69 -12.03
CA GLU A 76 17.72 1.11 -13.34
C GLU A 76 19.11 0.46 -13.33
N GLN A 77 20.05 1.03 -12.58
CA GLN A 77 21.41 0.48 -12.38
C GLN A 77 21.46 -0.80 -11.53
N LEU A 78 20.45 -1.07 -10.70
CA LEU A 78 20.41 -2.28 -9.87
C LEU A 78 20.11 -3.55 -10.68
N GLY A 79 19.55 -3.41 -11.90
CA GLY A 79 19.18 -4.55 -12.72
C GLY A 79 18.05 -5.42 -12.11
N PRO A 80 17.63 -6.48 -12.80
CA PRO A 80 16.62 -7.39 -12.26
C PRO A 80 17.17 -8.16 -11.05
N ILE A 81 16.36 -8.27 -9.99
CA ILE A 81 16.70 -9.07 -8.80
C ILE A 81 17.04 -10.50 -9.24
N THR A 82 18.28 -10.90 -8.99
CA THR A 82 18.81 -12.21 -9.35
C THR A 82 18.43 -13.28 -8.33
N ALA A 83 18.44 -14.54 -8.75
CA ALA A 83 18.17 -15.66 -7.85
C ALA A 83 19.17 -15.76 -6.69
N ASP A 84 20.40 -15.26 -6.88
CA ASP A 84 21.44 -15.23 -5.86
C ASP A 84 21.18 -14.16 -4.80
N GLU A 85 20.67 -12.99 -5.19
CA GLU A 85 20.26 -11.94 -4.26
C GLU A 85 19.07 -12.39 -3.40
N ILE A 86 18.10 -13.10 -3.99
CA ILE A 86 16.99 -13.70 -3.23
C ILE A 86 17.51 -14.72 -2.22
N ARG A 87 18.51 -15.54 -2.58
CA ARG A 87 19.12 -16.50 -1.65
C ARG A 87 19.90 -15.80 -0.55
N ALA A 88 20.64 -14.74 -0.87
CA ALA A 88 21.40 -13.94 0.10
C ALA A 88 20.47 -13.25 1.11
N MET A 89 19.39 -12.61 0.64
CA MET A 89 18.35 -12.04 1.49
C MET A 89 17.72 -13.10 2.40
N ARG A 90 17.36 -14.28 1.86
CA ARG A 90 16.82 -15.38 2.67
C ARG A 90 17.80 -15.89 3.72
N ARG A 91 19.11 -15.85 3.46
CA ARG A 91 20.14 -16.17 4.47
C ARG A 91 20.20 -15.07 5.53
N ALA A 92 20.25 -13.80 5.14
CA ALA A 92 20.25 -12.67 6.08
C ALA A 92 19.06 -12.72 7.03
N LEU A 93 17.84 -12.91 6.50
CA LEU A 93 16.61 -13.06 7.30
C LEU A 93 16.62 -14.27 8.25
N ARG A 94 17.43 -15.30 7.97
CA ARG A 94 17.61 -16.46 8.86
C ARG A 94 18.66 -16.21 9.94
N TYR A 95 19.66 -15.38 9.68
CA TYR A 95 20.75 -15.08 10.62
C TYR A 95 20.43 -13.90 11.54
N GLU A 96 19.61 -12.94 11.10
CA GLU A 96 19.30 -11.73 11.88
C GLU A 96 18.14 -11.92 12.87
N ASN A 97 17.70 -13.16 13.13
CA ASN A 97 16.60 -13.47 14.06
C ASN A 97 15.33 -12.65 13.85
N VAL A 98 15.13 -12.09 12.65
CA VAL A 98 13.96 -11.26 12.32
C VAL A 98 12.70 -12.10 12.38
N LEU A 99 12.75 -13.35 11.92
CA LEU A 99 11.65 -14.30 12.04
C LEU A 99 11.37 -14.72 13.49
N GLU A 100 12.39 -14.80 14.34
CA GLU A 100 12.21 -15.07 15.77
C GLU A 100 11.63 -13.85 16.50
N SER A 101 12.08 -12.65 16.14
CA SER A 101 11.59 -11.37 16.65
C SER A 101 10.13 -11.12 16.25
N LEU A 102 9.77 -11.44 15.01
CA LEU A 102 8.38 -11.38 14.51
C LEU A 102 7.50 -12.38 15.25
N ARG A 103 7.93 -13.63 15.42
CA ARG A 103 7.16 -14.65 16.17
C ARG A 103 7.07 -14.34 17.67
N ALA A 104 8.08 -13.70 18.25
CA ALA A 104 8.04 -13.23 19.63
C ALA A 104 7.05 -12.07 19.79
N TRP A 105 7.04 -11.15 18.83
CA TRP A 105 6.08 -10.04 18.77
C TRP A 105 4.63 -10.53 18.54
N GLU A 106 4.42 -11.51 17.67
CA GLU A 106 3.11 -12.15 17.45
C GLU A 106 2.58 -12.80 18.74
N ARG A 107 3.43 -13.57 19.45
CA ARG A 107 3.07 -14.17 20.75
C ARG A 107 2.74 -13.12 21.81
N ALA A 108 3.52 -12.05 21.89
CA ALA A 108 3.27 -10.96 22.83
C ALA A 108 1.95 -10.21 22.54
N ARG A 109 1.46 -10.24 21.29
CA ARG A 109 0.15 -9.68 20.92
C ARG A 109 -1.02 -10.56 21.36
N ASP A 110 -0.89 -11.88 21.24
CA ASP A 110 -1.95 -12.83 21.60
C ASP A 110 -2.09 -13.00 23.13
N GLU A 111 -1.01 -12.81 23.89
CA GLU A 111 -1.05 -12.84 25.36
C GLU A 111 -1.70 -11.59 26.00
N GLY A 112 -1.90 -10.51 25.22
CA GLY A 112 -2.50 -9.25 25.68
C GLY A 112 -4.02 -9.13 25.51
N GLN A 113 -4.72 -10.18 25.07
CA GLN A 113 -6.18 -10.20 24.85
C GLN A 113 -6.96 -10.99 25.92
N VAL A 114 -6.43 -11.10 27.15
CA VAL A 114 -7.20 -11.57 28.30
C VAL A 114 -7.43 -10.41 29.27
N GLU A 115 -8.50 -9.65 29.00
CA GLU A 115 -9.52 -9.10 29.91
C GLU A 115 -10.33 -7.99 29.22
#